data_AF-A0AAW3NID7-F1
#
_entry.id   AF-A0AAW3NID7-F1
#
_cell.length_a   1.000
_cell.length_b   1.000
_cell.length_c   1.000
_cell.angle_alpha   90.00
_cell.angle_beta   90.00
_cell.angle_gamma   90.00
#
_symmetry.space_group_name_H-M   'P 1'
#
loop_
_entity.id
_entity.type
_entity.pdbx_description
1 polymer ?
#
loop_
_entity_poly.entity_id
_entity_poly.type
_entity_poly.pdbx_seq_one_letter_code
_entity_poly.pdbx_strand_id
1 'polypeptide(L)'
;MALYYNLAHGTKRLAYAADYSWPFDIDICFDPVPHPIAFSEGVGHASAGCTVSASESLEPKWKEHFDITHGHWLIPYIEKMIQGLPLPKEEMITRFKELHGKLPECYPSRFS
;
A
#
# COMPACT_ATOMS: atom_id res chain seq x y z
N MET A 1 -18.79 1.02 0.95
CA MET A 1 -17.74 0.52 0.04
C MET A 1 -16.42 0.71 0.75
N ALA A 2 -15.58 -0.31 0.75
CA ALA A 2 -14.27 -0.26 1.40
C ALA A 2 -13.42 0.86 0.79
N LEU A 3 -12.85 1.73 1.62
CA LEU A 3 -11.96 2.82 1.17
C LEU A 3 -10.50 2.45 1.42
N TYR A 4 -9.70 2.52 0.36
CA TYR A 4 -8.27 2.29 0.40
C TYR A 4 -7.55 3.63 0.39
N TYR A 5 -6.49 3.74 1.19
CA TYR A 5 -5.66 4.93 1.33
C TYR A 5 -4.26 4.57 0.88
N ASN A 6 -3.70 5.33 -0.06
CA ASN A 6 -2.32 5.18 -0.49
C ASN A 6 -1.38 5.66 0.61
N LEU A 7 -0.71 4.73 1.29
CA LEU A 7 0.13 5.03 2.45
C LEU A 7 1.62 4.81 2.19
N ALA A 8 2.00 4.26 1.04
CA ALA A 8 3.38 4.28 0.60
C ALA A 8 3.42 4.35 -0.93
N HIS A 9 4.24 5.25 -1.46
CA HIS A 9 4.45 5.43 -2.89
C HIS A 9 5.95 5.51 -3.16
N GLY A 10 6.42 4.80 -4.18
CA GLY A 10 7.80 4.81 -4.61
C GLY A 10 7.92 4.54 -6.10
N THR A 11 9.12 4.74 -6.64
CA THR A 11 9.39 4.40 -8.03
C THR A 11 10.69 3.64 -8.18
N LYS A 12 10.73 2.71 -9.13
CA LYS A 12 11.92 1.95 -9.49
C LYS A 12 12.15 2.04 -10.99
N ARG A 13 13.39 2.24 -11.42
CA ARG A 13 13.75 2.14 -12.85
C ARG A 13 13.81 0.69 -13.26
N LEU A 14 13.09 0.32 -14.31
CA LEU A 14 13.12 -1.02 -14.88
C LEU A 14 14.03 -1.05 -16.13
N ALA A 15 14.82 -2.11 -16.28
CA ALA A 15 15.84 -2.24 -17.32
C ALA A 15 15.28 -2.11 -18.76
N TYR A 16 14.01 -2.47 -18.97
CA TYR A 16 13.36 -2.46 -20.29
C TYR A 16 12.31 -1.35 -20.45
N ALA A 17 12.22 -0.42 -19.49
CA ALA A 17 11.23 0.66 -19.50
C ALA A 17 11.80 2.00 -19.99
N ALA A 18 12.88 2.01 -20.77
CA ALA A 18 13.51 3.23 -21.30
C ALA A 18 13.76 4.31 -20.21
N ASP A 19 14.33 3.89 -19.07
CA ASP A 19 14.58 4.72 -17.89
C ASP A 19 13.33 5.33 -17.22
N TYR A 20 12.13 4.86 -17.56
CA TYR A 20 10.90 5.28 -16.91
C TYR A 20 10.87 4.85 -15.44
N SER A 21 10.50 5.79 -14.56
CA SER A 21 10.27 5.55 -13.14
C SER A 21 8.97 4.77 -12.95
N TRP A 22 9.06 3.44 -12.85
CA TRP A 22 7.91 2.56 -12.66
C TRP A 22 7.36 2.75 -11.24
N PRO A 23 6.08 3.16 -11.07
CA PRO A 23 5.51 3.40 -9.77
C PRO A 23 5.15 2.10 -9.07
N PHE A 24 5.25 2.13 -7.75
CA PHE A 24 4.84 1.10 -6.81
C PHE A 24 4.06 1.78 -5.68
N ASP A 25 2.98 1.15 -5.26
CA ASP A 25 2.05 1.69 -4.28
C ASP A 25 1.63 0.61 -3.28
N ILE A 26 1.45 1.02 -2.02
CA ILE A 26 0.86 0.22 -0.95
C ILE A 26 -0.32 1.00 -0.38
N ASP A 27 -1.51 0.41 -0.51
CA ASP A 27 -2.75 1.00 -0.04
C ASP A 27 -3.34 0.15 1.10
N ILE A 28 -3.91 0.81 2.12
CA ILE A 28 -4.53 0.14 3.27
C ILE A 28 -6.00 0.57 3.39
N CYS A 29 -6.85 -0.42 3.57
CA CYS A 29 -8.22 -0.26 4.00
C CYS A 29 -8.32 -0.41 5.53
N PHE A 30 -8.97 0.57 6.17
CA PHE A 30 -9.17 0.57 7.62
C PHE A 30 -10.46 -0.16 8.03
N ASP A 31 -11.32 -0.52 7.07
CA ASP A 31 -12.54 -1.27 7.31
C ASP A 31 -12.23 -2.78 7.51
N PRO A 32 -13.04 -3.52 8.27
CA PRO A 32 -12.83 -4.95 8.51
C PRO A 32 -13.20 -5.78 7.27
N VAL A 33 -12.32 -5.79 6.26
CA VAL A 33 -12.48 -6.54 5.00
C VAL A 33 -11.49 -7.71 4.91
N PRO A 34 -11.80 -8.78 4.14
CA PRO A 34 -10.90 -9.94 4.01
C PRO A 34 -9.52 -9.61 3.40
N HIS A 35 -9.47 -8.64 2.50
CA HIS A 35 -8.24 -8.27 1.77
C HIS A 35 -7.87 -6.80 1.99
N PRO A 36 -7.49 -6.38 3.20
CA PRO A 36 -7.39 -4.96 3.56
C PRO A 36 -6.17 -4.25 2.97
N ILE A 37 -5.26 -4.94 2.31
CA ILE A 37 -4.02 -4.34 1.78
C ILE A 37 -4.01 -4.51 0.27
N ALA A 38 -3.75 -3.43 -0.45
CA ALA A 38 -3.54 -3.46 -1.89
C ALA A 38 -2.09 -3.14 -2.22
N PHE A 39 -1.56 -3.87 -3.20
CA PHE A 39 -0.32 -3.55 -3.87
C PHE A 39 -0.64 -3.21 -5.31
N SER A 40 -0.01 -2.17 -5.84
CA SER A 40 -0.07 -1.89 -7.27
C SER A 40 1.26 -1.41 -7.81
N GLU A 41 1.48 -1.69 -9.09
CA GLU A 41 2.67 -1.28 -9.83
C GLU A 41 2.30 -0.89 -11.27
N GLY A 42 3.07 0.03 -11.84
CA GLY A 42 3.02 0.35 -13.26
C GLY A 42 2.04 1.45 -13.68
N VAL A 43 1.98 1.67 -14.99
CA VAL A 43 1.29 2.83 -15.59
C VAL A 43 0.40 2.43 -16.76
N GLY A 44 -0.79 3.06 -16.84
CA GLY A 44 -1.73 2.86 -17.93
C GLY A 44 -2.13 1.39 -18.10
N HIS A 45 -2.04 0.89 -19.34
CA HIS A 45 -2.40 -0.50 -19.69
C HIS A 45 -1.46 -1.56 -19.07
N ALA A 46 -0.30 -1.16 -18.57
CA ALA A 46 0.65 -2.05 -17.91
C ALA A 46 0.58 -1.97 -16.39
N SER A 47 -0.43 -1.28 -15.84
CA SER A 47 -0.68 -1.29 -14.40
C SER A 47 -1.20 -2.66 -13.96
N ALA A 48 -0.56 -3.21 -12.94
CA ALA A 48 -0.99 -4.42 -12.25
C ALA A 48 -1.30 -4.06 -10.80
N GLY A 49 -2.34 -4.65 -10.23
CA GLY A 49 -2.65 -4.46 -8.82
C GLY A 49 -3.51 -5.57 -8.27
N CYS A 50 -3.36 -5.85 -6.98
CA CYS A 50 -4.15 -6.85 -6.29
C CYS A 50 -4.38 -6.47 -4.83
N THR A 51 -5.47 -6.96 -4.26
CA THR A 51 -5.75 -6.91 -2.83
C THR A 51 -5.43 -8.25 -2.19
N VAL A 52 -4.79 -8.22 -1.02
CA VAL A 52 -4.36 -9.40 -0.27
C VAL A 52 -4.76 -9.29 1.19
N SER A 53 -4.75 -10.44 1.88
CA SER A 53 -4.95 -10.48 3.34
C SER A 53 -3.79 -9.80 4.08
N ALA A 54 -4.02 -9.38 5.33
CA ALA A 54 -2.98 -8.79 6.17
C ALA A 54 -1.77 -9.72 6.35
N SER A 55 -2.02 -11.02 6.58
CA SER A 55 -0.96 -12.03 6.70
C SER A 55 -0.20 -12.24 5.40
N GLU A 56 -0.91 -12.29 4.27
CA GLU A 56 -0.28 -12.47 2.97
C GLU A 56 0.62 -11.29 2.62
N SER A 57 0.23 -10.06 2.99
CA SER A 57 1.02 -8.85 2.68
C SER A 57 2.43 -8.86 3.26
N LEU A 58 2.70 -9.66 4.30
CA LEU A 58 4.03 -9.80 4.92
C LEU A 58 4.84 -10.97 4.34
N GLU A 59 4.31 -11.69 3.35
CA GLU A 59 5.06 -12.75 2.67
C GLU A 59 6.28 -12.18 1.92
N PRO A 60 7.38 -12.95 1.79
CA PRO A 60 8.60 -12.49 1.13
C PRO A 60 8.42 -11.91 -0.28
N LYS A 61 7.38 -12.36 -1.01
CA LYS A 61 7.06 -11.88 -2.36
C LYS A 61 6.72 -10.38 -2.41
N TRP A 62 6.23 -9.81 -1.30
CA TRP A 62 5.85 -8.39 -1.22
C TRP A 62 6.96 -7.48 -0.69
N LYS A 63 8.06 -8.05 -0.20
CA LYS A 63 9.16 -7.30 0.40
C LYS A 63 9.66 -6.16 -0.51
N GLU A 64 9.75 -6.43 -1.81
CA GLU A 64 10.20 -5.44 -2.79
C GLU A 64 9.30 -4.19 -2.83
N HIS A 65 7.99 -4.32 -2.65
CA HIS A 65 7.10 -3.15 -2.60
C HIS A 65 7.42 -2.28 -1.38
N PHE A 66 7.66 -2.88 -0.21
CA PHE A 66 8.06 -2.12 0.99
C PHE A 66 9.43 -1.47 0.84
N ASP A 67 10.38 -2.14 0.17
CA ASP A 67 11.72 -1.62 -0.11
C ASP A 67 11.63 -0.40 -1.04
N ILE A 68 10.92 -0.50 -2.17
CA ILE A 68 10.81 0.57 -3.18
C ILE A 68 10.02 1.78 -2.65
N THR A 69 8.93 1.53 -1.93
CA THR A 69 8.05 2.59 -1.41
C THR A 69 8.53 3.20 -0.09
N HIS A 70 9.62 2.67 0.48
CA HIS A 70 10.02 2.94 1.87
C HIS A 70 8.87 2.70 2.88
N GLY A 71 7.91 1.84 2.53
CA GLY A 71 6.70 1.57 3.30
C GLY A 71 6.89 0.70 4.54
N HIS A 72 8.13 0.39 4.94
CA HIS A 72 8.43 -0.49 6.09
C HIS A 72 7.81 -0.01 7.40
N TRP A 73 7.53 1.28 7.54
CA TRP A 73 6.84 1.85 8.68
C TRP A 73 5.40 1.33 8.86
N LEU A 74 4.82 0.74 7.81
CA LEU A 74 3.48 0.11 7.83
C LEU A 74 3.49 -1.27 8.49
N ILE A 75 4.62 -1.98 8.50
CA ILE A 75 4.73 -3.37 8.98
C ILE A 75 4.18 -3.55 10.40
N PRO A 76 4.55 -2.72 11.40
CA PRO A 76 4.01 -2.87 12.76
C PRO A 76 2.49 -2.69 12.85
N TYR A 77 1.88 -1.94 11.93
CA TYR A 77 0.43 -1.77 11.87
C TYR A 77 -0.23 -3.00 11.24
N ILE A 78 0.36 -3.54 10.17
CA ILE A 78 -0.11 -4.78 9.53
C ILE A 78 -0.07 -5.94 10.53
N GLU A 79 0.99 -6.04 11.34
CA GLU A 79 1.09 -7.05 12.42
C GLU A 79 -0.02 -6.91 13.47
N LYS A 80 -0.41 -5.68 13.83
CA LYS A 80 -1.57 -5.43 14.71
C LYS A 80 -2.88 -5.86 14.05
N MET A 81 -3.04 -5.60 12.76
CA MET A 81 -4.22 -6.01 11.99
C MET A 81 -4.35 -7.54 11.93
N ILE A 82 -3.25 -8.29 11.78
CA ILE A 82 -3.24 -9.76 11.84
C ILE A 82 -3.77 -10.27 13.18
N GLN A 83 -3.48 -9.55 14.27
CA GLN A 83 -3.98 -9.86 15.61
C GLN A 83 -5.46 -9.46 15.81
N GLY A 84 -6.12 -8.91 14.80
CA GLY A 84 -7.50 -8.42 14.88
C GLY A 84 -7.63 -7.10 15.63
N LEU A 85 -6.52 -6.37 15.84
CA LEU A 85 -6.55 -5.07 16.50
C LEU A 85 -6.95 -3.97 15.50
N PRO A 86 -7.78 -3.00 15.91
CA PRO A 86 -8.13 -1.87 15.06
C PRO A 86 -6.89 -1.00 14.77
N LEU A 87 -6.79 -0.53 13.53
CA LEU A 87 -5.72 0.37 13.13
C LEU A 87 -6.00 1.81 13.55
N PRO A 88 -5.00 2.54 14.09
CA PRO A 88 -5.15 3.95 14.44
C PRO A 88 -5.09 4.81 13.18
N LYS A 89 -6.22 4.93 12.48
CA LYS A 89 -6.33 5.64 11.20
C LYS A 89 -5.72 7.05 11.26
N GLU A 90 -6.15 7.87 12.21
CA GLU A 90 -5.69 9.27 12.32
C GLU A 90 -4.17 9.38 12.51
N GLU A 91 -3.59 8.49 13.32
CA GLU A 91 -2.14 8.41 13.53
C GLU A 91 -1.40 8.06 12.23
N MET A 92 -1.86 7.04 11.50
CA MET A 92 -1.24 6.61 10.25
C MET A 92 -1.33 7.69 9.16
N ILE A 93 -2.46 8.39 9.05
CA ILE A 93 -2.64 9.51 8.13
C ILE A 93 -1.73 10.69 8.51
N THR A 94 -1.59 10.99 9.80
CA THR A 94 -0.69 12.04 10.30
C THR A 94 0.76 11.71 9.98
N ARG A 95 1.19 10.48 10.26
CA ARG A 95 2.53 10.00 9.95
C ARG A 95 2.84 10.05 8.45
N PHE A 96 1.90 9.66 7.60
CA PHE A 96 2.05 9.80 6.15
C PHE A 96 2.27 11.27 5.76
N LYS A 97 1.46 12.18 6.31
CA LYS A 97 1.58 13.62 6.04
C LYS A 97 2.93 14.17 6.50
N GLU A 98 3.47 13.71 7.62
CA GLU A 98 4.81 14.09 8.10
C GLU A 98 5.92 13.61 7.15
N LEU A 99 5.78 12.40 6.59
CA LEU A 99 6.75 11.81 5.66
C LEU A 99 6.70 12.44 4.26
N HIS A 100 5.50 12.78 3.76
CA HIS A 100 5.28 13.15 2.36
C HIS A 100 4.79 14.58 2.14
N GLY A 101 4.50 15.34 3.21
CA GLY A 101 4.04 16.73 3.16
C GLY A 101 2.61 16.94 2.64
N LYS A 102 1.89 15.86 2.30
CA LYS A 102 0.52 15.87 1.77
C LYS A 102 -0.34 14.80 2.42
N LEU A 103 -1.67 14.94 2.32
CA LEU A 103 -2.58 13.86 2.71
C LEU A 103 -2.50 12.70 1.70
N PRO A 104 -2.71 11.46 2.15
CA PRO A 104 -2.77 10.31 1.26
C PRO A 104 -4.01 10.39 0.38
N GLU A 105 -3.87 9.94 -0.85
CA GLU A 105 -5.01 9.77 -1.75
C GLU A 105 -5.85 8.57 -1.29
N CYS A 106 -7.15 8.62 -1.56
CA CYS A 106 -8.04 7.51 -1.24
C CYS A 106 -9.03 7.24 -2.35
N TYR A 107 -9.42 5.98 -2.49
CA TYR A 107 -10.38 5.55 -3.50
C TYR A 107 -11.27 4.43 -2.98
N PRO A 108 -12.52 4.34 -3.45
CA PRO A 108 -13.38 3.21 -3.15
C PRO A 108 -12.87 1.97 -3.89
N SER A 109 -12.81 0.84 -3.18
CA SER A 109 -12.53 -0.46 -3.78
C SER A 109 -13.51 -0.76 -4.92
N ARG A 110 -12.97 -1.23 -6.04
CA ARG A 110 -13.75 -1.87 -7.11
C ARG A 110 -13.84 -3.38 -6.93
N PHE A 111 -13.11 -3.94 -5.97
CA PHE A 111 -13.16 -5.34 -5.57
C PHE A 111 -14.37 -5.48 -4.63
N SER A 112 -15.52 -5.79 -5.24
CA SER A 112 -16.78 -6.14 -4.57
C SER A 112 -16.85 -7.64 -4.29
#